data_AF-A0AAC8TDS6-F1
#
_entry.id   AF-A0AAC8TDS6-F1
#
_cell.length_a   1.000
_cell.length_b   1.000
_cell.length_c   1.000
_cell.angle_alpha   90.00
_cell.angle_beta   90.00
_cell.angle_gamma   90.00
#
_symmetry.space_group_name_H-M   'P 1'
#
loop_
_entity.id
_entity.type
_entity.pdbx_description
1 polymer ?
#
loop_
_entity_poly.entity_id
_entity_poly.type
_entity_poly.pdbx_seq_one_letter_code
_entity_poly.pdbx_strand_id
1 'polypeptide(L)'
;MKLQERTRDLVLQGMKRGEVVARLRKHFPDETPVVAGPESPPPGEEALFATAANGTTLGALRSVWEGSLFSFLTWVEERTRDGALLVQQKNASPPMPRRASGTFLAVPPPPVAPLGPEDRFNALLAQIHTALRLAGANPDLMKGFLESPQQGLESAYEGVTLGPDGRVDVERIRQNVSSGGEALARAMTLEALDAFVSYALFSARNVLPGEMSERLYRGYRELQEGLS
;
A
#
# COMPACT_ATOMS: atom_id res chain seq x y z
N MET A 1 -20.94 -16.47 33.80
CA MET A 1 -20.55 -17.76 33.22
C MET A 1 -19.33 -17.56 32.34
N LYS A 2 -18.16 -18.11 32.71
CA LYS A 2 -16.94 -18.06 31.89
C LYS A 2 -17.07 -19.13 30.79
N LEU A 3 -17.15 -18.73 29.53
CA LEU A 3 -16.99 -19.67 28.42
C LEU A 3 -15.61 -20.33 28.56
N GLN A 4 -15.56 -21.67 28.49
CA GLN A 4 -14.29 -22.43 28.49
C GLN A 4 -13.39 -21.87 27.39
N GLU A 5 -12.18 -21.47 27.75
CA GLU A 5 -11.23 -20.69 26.93
C GLU A 5 -11.06 -21.23 25.49
N ARG A 6 -11.14 -22.56 25.32
CA ARG A 6 -11.06 -23.23 24.01
C ARG A 6 -12.13 -22.79 23.01
N THR A 7 -13.36 -22.53 23.45
CA THR A 7 -14.43 -22.08 22.55
C THR A 7 -14.22 -20.63 22.12
N ARG A 8 -13.66 -19.80 23.01
CA ARG A 8 -13.33 -18.40 22.71
C ARG A 8 -12.22 -18.31 21.66
N ASP A 9 -11.20 -19.15 21.77
CA ASP A 9 -10.09 -19.16 20.80
C ASP A 9 -10.54 -19.64 19.42
N LEU A 10 -11.41 -20.65 19.35
CA LEU A 10 -12.00 -21.11 18.09
C LEU A 10 -12.85 -20.02 17.43
N VAL A 11 -13.63 -19.26 18.20
CA VAL A 11 -14.42 -18.13 17.68
C VAL A 11 -13.51 -17.01 17.17
N LEU A 12 -12.47 -16.63 17.92
CA LEU A 12 -11.52 -15.60 17.50
C LEU A 12 -10.73 -16.01 16.26
N GLN A 13 -10.32 -17.28 16.16
CA GLN A 13 -9.69 -17.81 14.95
C GLN A 13 -10.65 -17.84 13.76
N GLY A 14 -11.92 -18.17 13.99
CA GLY A 14 -12.98 -18.10 12.99
C GLY A 14 -13.20 -16.68 12.46
N MET A 15 -13.24 -15.68 13.35
CA MET A 15 -13.39 -14.26 12.98
C MET A 15 -12.19 -13.77 12.16
N LYS A 16 -10.96 -14.04 12.62
CA LYS A 16 -9.73 -13.68 11.88
C LYS A 16 -9.69 -14.32 10.49
N ARG A 17 -10.07 -15.60 10.38
CA ARG A 17 -10.17 -16.28 9.08
C ARG A 17 -11.23 -15.63 8.19
N GLY A 18 -12.38 -15.26 8.75
CA GLY A 18 -13.45 -14.57 8.03
C GLY A 18 -13.03 -13.21 7.46
N GLU A 19 -12.30 -12.41 8.24
CA GLU A 19 -11.77 -11.12 7.79
C GLU A 19 -10.75 -11.28 6.65
N VAL A 20 -9.87 -12.28 6.75
CA VAL A 20 -8.91 -12.60 5.70
C VAL A 20 -9.62 -13.06 4.43
N VAL A 21 -10.63 -13.94 4.52
CA VAL A 21 -11.45 -14.35 3.37
C VAL A 21 -12.14 -13.15 2.74
N ALA A 22 -12.76 -12.26 3.54
CA ALA A 22 -13.45 -11.09 3.03
C ALA A 22 -12.50 -10.13 2.30
N ARG A 23 -11.26 -9.97 2.79
CA ARG A 23 -10.21 -9.19 2.13
C ARG A 23 -9.77 -9.85 0.83
N LEU A 24 -9.49 -11.15 0.86
CA LEU A 24 -8.98 -11.89 -0.31
C LEU A 24 -10.03 -11.98 -1.42
N ARG A 25 -11.33 -12.17 -1.11
CA ARG A 25 -12.40 -12.16 -2.14
C ARG A 25 -12.55 -10.82 -2.85
N LYS A 26 -12.25 -9.71 -2.18
CA LYS A 26 -12.24 -8.38 -2.84
C LYS A 26 -11.09 -8.26 -3.82
N HIS A 27 -9.95 -8.89 -3.52
CA HIS A 27 -8.75 -8.85 -4.34
C HIS A 27 -8.75 -9.89 -5.46
N PHE A 28 -9.43 -11.01 -5.23
CA PHE A 28 -9.55 -12.16 -6.11
C PHE A 28 -11.03 -12.49 -6.37
N PRO A 29 -11.75 -11.67 -7.15
CA PRO A 29 -13.11 -12.00 -7.57
C PRO A 29 -13.17 -13.31 -8.35
N ASP A 30 -14.26 -14.05 -8.21
CA ASP A 30 -14.44 -15.37 -8.86
C ASP A 30 -14.37 -15.28 -10.39
N GLU A 31 -14.76 -14.15 -10.98
CA GLU A 31 -14.72 -13.89 -12.43
C GLU A 31 -13.33 -13.57 -12.98
N THR A 32 -12.31 -13.49 -12.11
CA THR A 32 -10.98 -13.06 -12.55
C THR A 32 -10.30 -14.16 -13.35
N PRO A 33 -9.88 -13.90 -14.59
CA PRO A 33 -9.18 -14.89 -15.39
C PRO A 33 -7.76 -15.11 -14.84
N VAL A 34 -7.34 -16.36 -14.86
CA VAL A 34 -6.02 -16.80 -14.42
C VAL A 34 -5.34 -17.62 -15.49
N VAL A 35 -4.02 -17.48 -15.57
CA VAL A 35 -3.15 -18.26 -16.44
C VAL A 35 -1.95 -18.74 -15.64
N ALA A 36 -1.42 -19.91 -15.96
CA ALA A 36 -0.14 -20.35 -15.43
C ALA A 36 0.96 -19.35 -15.81
N GLY A 37 1.77 -18.95 -14.84
CA GLY A 37 2.92 -18.10 -15.02
C GLY A 37 4.13 -18.83 -15.60
N PRO A 38 5.26 -18.13 -15.79
CA PRO A 38 6.48 -18.70 -16.33
C PRO A 38 7.19 -19.64 -15.33
N GLU A 39 6.85 -19.57 -14.06
CA GLU A 39 7.38 -20.45 -13.02
C GLU A 39 6.69 -21.82 -13.04
N SER A 40 7.49 -22.87 -12.85
CA SER A 40 6.98 -24.25 -12.83
C SER A 40 6.02 -24.49 -11.66
N PRO A 41 4.93 -25.27 -11.85
CA PRO A 41 4.04 -25.62 -10.77
C PRO A 41 4.78 -26.41 -9.68
N PRO A 42 4.47 -26.19 -8.39
CA PRO A 42 4.97 -27.03 -7.31
C PRO A 42 4.53 -28.50 -7.48
N PRO A 43 5.33 -29.46 -6.98
CA PRO A 43 4.95 -30.88 -7.01
C PRO A 43 3.60 -31.14 -6.35
N GLY A 44 2.68 -31.79 -7.07
CA GLY A 44 1.33 -32.12 -6.60
C GLY A 44 0.25 -31.09 -6.94
N GLU A 45 0.60 -29.95 -7.54
CA GLU A 45 -0.34 -28.91 -7.96
C GLU A 45 -0.56 -28.88 -9.49
N GLU A 46 0.04 -29.82 -10.24
CA GLU A 46 0.12 -29.78 -11.71
C GLU A 46 -1.25 -29.78 -12.39
N ALA A 47 -2.22 -30.50 -11.83
CA ALA A 47 -3.58 -30.56 -12.37
C ALA A 47 -4.33 -29.21 -12.27
N LEU A 48 -4.08 -28.44 -11.21
CA LEU A 48 -4.67 -27.11 -11.02
C LEU A 48 -4.06 -26.11 -12.01
N PHE A 49 -2.74 -26.17 -12.21
CA PHE A 49 -2.05 -25.31 -13.18
C PHE A 49 -2.40 -25.66 -14.63
N ALA A 50 -2.59 -26.94 -14.94
CA ALA A 50 -3.10 -27.38 -16.25
C ALA A 50 -4.51 -26.80 -16.53
N THR A 51 -5.34 -26.66 -15.50
CA THR A 51 -6.66 -26.03 -15.60
C THR A 51 -6.55 -24.51 -15.80
N ALA A 52 -5.60 -23.85 -15.14
CA ALA A 52 -5.34 -22.42 -15.31
C ALA A 52 -4.76 -22.06 -16.69
N ALA A 53 -3.94 -22.93 -17.29
CA ALA A 53 -3.31 -22.70 -18.60
C ALA A 53 -4.31 -22.44 -19.75
N ASN A 54 -5.56 -22.86 -19.61
CA ASN A 54 -6.63 -22.63 -20.57
C ASN A 54 -7.32 -21.25 -20.44
N GLY A 55 -6.84 -20.36 -19.56
CA GLY A 55 -7.45 -19.05 -19.33
C GLY A 55 -8.78 -19.13 -18.57
N THR A 56 -8.83 -19.99 -17.55
CA THR A 56 -10.03 -20.20 -16.73
C THR A 56 -10.20 -19.09 -15.70
N THR A 57 -11.38 -19.00 -15.08
CA THR A 57 -11.64 -18.05 -13.99
C THR A 57 -11.28 -18.63 -12.63
N LEU A 58 -11.00 -17.77 -11.65
CA LEU A 58 -10.78 -18.20 -10.27
C LEU A 58 -11.94 -19.01 -9.68
N GLY A 59 -13.18 -18.70 -10.05
CA GLY A 59 -14.37 -19.46 -9.66
C GLY A 59 -14.40 -20.87 -10.25
N ALA A 60 -13.96 -21.01 -11.51
CA ALA A 60 -13.81 -22.33 -12.13
C ALA A 60 -12.68 -23.13 -11.47
N LEU A 61 -11.54 -22.50 -11.19
CA LEU A 61 -10.41 -23.11 -10.48
C LEU A 61 -10.78 -23.48 -9.03
N ARG A 62 -11.62 -22.66 -8.39
CA ARG A 62 -12.18 -22.95 -7.07
C ARG A 62 -13.04 -24.20 -7.07
N SER A 63 -13.78 -24.48 -8.14
CA SER A 63 -14.70 -25.62 -8.18
C SER A 63 -13.98 -26.97 -8.15
N VAL A 64 -12.73 -27.01 -8.60
CA VAL A 64 -11.86 -28.20 -8.58
C VAL A 64 -10.91 -28.24 -7.37
N TRP A 65 -10.96 -27.24 -6.48
CA TRP A 65 -10.10 -27.18 -5.30
C TRP A 65 -10.64 -28.01 -4.13
N GLU A 66 -9.81 -28.94 -3.66
CA GLU A 66 -10.09 -29.76 -2.48
C GLU A 66 -9.71 -29.00 -1.20
N GLY A 67 -10.64 -28.19 -0.69
CA GLY A 67 -10.43 -27.49 0.57
C GLY A 67 -11.39 -26.34 0.86
N SER A 68 -11.10 -25.66 1.97
CA SER A 68 -11.84 -24.48 2.39
C SER A 68 -11.61 -23.29 1.44
N LEU A 69 -12.55 -22.34 1.42
CA LEU A 69 -12.37 -21.09 0.68
C LEU A 69 -11.15 -20.29 1.17
N PHE A 70 -10.88 -20.34 2.48
CA PHE A 70 -9.70 -19.71 3.06
C PHE A 70 -8.41 -20.32 2.50
N SER A 71 -8.27 -21.64 2.50
CA SER A 71 -7.08 -22.31 1.97
C SER A 71 -6.91 -22.09 0.47
N PHE A 72 -8.00 -22.06 -0.29
CA PHE A 72 -7.96 -21.69 -1.72
C PHE A 72 -7.43 -20.28 -1.94
N LEU A 73 -8.00 -19.28 -1.24
CA LEU A 73 -7.63 -17.88 -1.46
C LEU A 73 -6.21 -17.56 -0.97
N THR A 74 -5.77 -18.21 0.11
CA THR A 74 -4.37 -18.13 0.56
C THR A 74 -3.43 -18.73 -0.47
N TRP A 75 -3.78 -19.89 -1.03
CA TRP A 75 -3.00 -20.50 -2.12
C TRP A 75 -2.93 -19.59 -3.36
N VAL A 76 -4.04 -18.98 -3.79
CA VAL A 76 -4.05 -18.01 -4.89
C VAL A 76 -3.13 -16.82 -4.59
N GLU A 77 -3.18 -16.27 -3.37
CA GLU A 77 -2.33 -15.16 -2.96
C GLU A 77 -0.84 -15.53 -3.02
N GLU A 78 -0.48 -16.70 -2.51
CA GLU A 78 0.90 -17.21 -2.52
C GLU A 78 1.40 -17.45 -3.94
N ARG A 79 0.61 -18.09 -4.80
CA ARG A 79 1.02 -18.35 -6.20
C ARG A 79 1.03 -17.11 -7.07
N THR A 80 0.22 -16.10 -6.76
CA THR A 80 0.32 -14.79 -7.40
C THR A 80 1.56 -14.03 -6.94
N ARG A 81 1.92 -14.13 -5.65
CA ARG A 81 3.14 -13.52 -5.09
C ARG A 81 4.41 -14.11 -5.71
N ASP A 82 4.45 -15.42 -5.87
CA ASP A 82 5.62 -16.13 -6.40
C ASP A 82 5.63 -16.16 -7.95
N GLY A 83 4.64 -15.56 -8.61
CA GLY A 83 4.57 -15.46 -10.07
C GLY A 83 4.18 -16.75 -10.79
N ALA A 84 3.87 -17.82 -10.05
CA ALA A 84 3.42 -19.09 -10.60
C ALA A 84 2.00 -18.99 -11.17
N LEU A 85 1.13 -18.13 -10.62
CA LEU A 85 -0.20 -17.86 -11.16
C LEU A 85 -0.31 -16.39 -11.56
N LEU A 86 -0.64 -16.14 -12.83
CA LEU A 86 -0.87 -14.80 -13.35
C LEU A 86 -2.36 -14.51 -13.36
N VAL A 87 -2.76 -13.52 -12.56
CA VAL A 87 -4.14 -13.04 -12.48
C VAL A 87 -4.30 -11.90 -13.49
N GLN A 88 -5.03 -12.15 -14.57
CA GLN A 88 -5.28 -11.15 -15.61
C GLN A 88 -6.42 -10.24 -15.17
N GLN A 89 -6.12 -9.11 -14.55
CA GLN A 89 -7.13 -8.09 -14.32
C GLN A 89 -7.57 -7.50 -15.69
N LYS A 90 -8.89 -7.38 -15.90
CA LYS A 90 -9.54 -6.95 -17.16
C LYS A 90 -9.29 -5.48 -17.56
N ASN A 91 -8.11 -4.93 -17.26
CA ASN A 91 -7.65 -3.63 -17.74
C ASN A 91 -6.29 -3.79 -18.42
N ALA A 92 -6.31 -4.32 -19.64
CA ALA A 92 -5.17 -4.23 -20.54
C ALA A 92 -5.08 -2.79 -21.07
N SER A 93 -4.13 -2.02 -20.55
CA SER A 93 -3.47 -0.99 -21.36
C SER A 93 -2.20 -1.61 -21.96
N PRO A 94 -1.91 -1.40 -23.25
CA PRO A 94 -0.80 -2.08 -23.93
C PRO A 94 0.57 -1.64 -23.37
N PRO A 95 1.59 -2.51 -23.43
CA PRO A 95 2.94 -2.18 -22.97
C PRO A 95 3.57 -1.13 -23.89
N MET A 96 3.94 0.03 -23.34
CA MET A 96 4.75 1.02 -24.05
C MET A 96 6.19 0.48 -24.24
N PRO A 97 6.83 0.69 -25.40
CA PRO A 97 8.18 0.19 -25.65
C PRO A 97 9.21 0.95 -24.81
N ARG A 98 10.11 0.19 -24.16
CA ARG A 98 11.33 0.71 -23.52
C ARG A 98 12.14 1.50 -24.54
N ARG A 99 12.31 2.82 -24.34
CA ARG A 99 13.29 3.60 -25.09
C ARG A 99 14.70 3.28 -24.60
N ALA A 100 15.57 3.05 -25.58
CA ALA A 100 16.97 2.70 -25.42
C ALA A 100 17.79 3.77 -24.68
N SER A 101 18.80 3.29 -23.98
CA SER A 101 19.85 4.02 -23.27
C SER A 101 20.43 5.17 -24.11
N GLY A 102 20.24 6.40 -23.62
CA GLY A 102 21.03 7.55 -24.00
C GLY A 102 22.12 7.77 -22.97
N THR A 103 23.37 7.76 -23.41
CA THR A 103 24.57 8.06 -22.62
C THR A 103 24.50 9.50 -22.12
N PHE A 104 24.12 9.70 -20.85
CA PHE A 104 24.31 10.99 -20.20
C PHE A 104 25.69 10.98 -19.55
N LEU A 105 26.53 11.92 -19.99
CA LEU A 105 27.78 12.26 -19.31
C LEU A 105 27.47 12.52 -17.85
N ALA A 106 28.09 11.73 -16.98
CA ALA A 106 27.95 11.82 -15.54
C ALA A 106 28.51 13.17 -15.06
N VAL A 107 27.62 14.15 -14.88
CA VAL A 107 27.88 15.26 -13.98
C VAL A 107 27.76 14.66 -12.57
N PRO A 108 28.82 14.67 -11.74
CA PRO A 108 28.70 14.20 -10.37
C PRO A 108 27.65 15.07 -9.66
N PRO A 109 26.61 14.47 -9.05
CA PRO A 109 25.67 15.25 -8.27
C PRO A 109 26.44 15.91 -7.12
N PRO A 110 26.09 17.17 -6.75
CA PRO A 110 26.62 17.74 -5.51
C PRO A 110 26.29 16.80 -4.35
N PRO A 111 27.11 16.76 -3.28
CA PRO A 111 26.82 15.96 -2.11
C PRO A 111 25.52 16.46 -1.48
N VAL A 112 24.40 15.85 -1.84
CA VAL A 112 23.12 16.05 -1.17
C VAL A 112 23.33 15.45 0.22
N ALA A 113 23.37 16.30 1.25
CA ALA A 113 23.33 15.83 2.62
C ALA A 113 22.18 14.81 2.74
N PRO A 114 22.38 13.65 3.40
CA PRO A 114 21.33 12.67 3.51
C PRO A 114 20.09 13.33 4.11
N LEU A 115 18.99 13.35 3.34
CA LEU A 115 17.73 13.98 3.74
C LEU A 115 17.35 13.49 5.13
N GLY A 116 17.03 14.44 6.02
CA GLY A 116 16.54 14.13 7.35
C GLY A 116 15.22 13.35 7.27
N PRO A 117 14.84 12.59 8.32
CA PRO A 117 13.63 11.79 8.29
C PRO A 117 12.36 12.61 7.99
N GLU A 118 12.29 13.84 8.50
CA GLU A 118 11.23 14.80 8.24
C GLU A 118 11.14 15.18 6.74
N ASP A 119 12.28 15.47 6.11
CA ASP A 119 12.34 15.79 4.68
C ASP A 119 11.88 14.62 3.81
N ARG A 120 12.15 13.38 4.24
CA ARG A 120 11.73 12.18 3.50
C ARG A 120 10.21 11.97 3.58
N PHE A 121 9.59 12.18 4.74
CA PHE A 121 8.12 12.20 4.86
C PHE A 121 7.52 13.29 3.97
N ASN A 122 8.10 14.49 4.00
CA ASN A 122 7.60 15.62 3.20
C ASN A 122 7.77 15.38 1.69
N ALA A 123 8.86 14.72 1.28
CA ALA A 123 9.07 14.30 -0.10
C ALA A 123 8.04 13.24 -0.55
N LEU A 124 7.62 12.35 0.35
CA LEU A 124 6.58 11.36 0.07
C LEU A 124 5.20 12.03 -0.09
N LEU A 125 4.86 13.01 0.74
CA LEU A 125 3.64 13.83 0.57
C LEU A 125 3.61 14.52 -0.81
N ALA A 126 4.74 15.11 -1.23
CA ALA A 126 4.84 15.72 -2.57
C ALA A 126 4.67 14.69 -3.71
N GLN A 127 5.16 13.46 -3.53
CA GLN A 127 4.96 12.37 -4.50
C GLN A 127 3.50 11.93 -4.57
N ILE A 128 2.81 11.78 -3.43
CA ILE A 128 1.38 11.44 -3.37
C ILE A 128 0.57 12.54 -4.07
N HIS A 129 0.84 13.80 -3.75
CA HIS A 129 0.18 14.94 -4.37
C HIS A 129 0.38 14.99 -5.90
N THR A 130 1.60 14.72 -6.36
CA THR A 130 1.90 14.66 -7.80
C THR A 130 1.17 13.50 -8.46
N ALA A 131 1.14 12.32 -7.83
CA ALA A 131 0.43 11.16 -8.35
C ALA A 131 -1.08 11.40 -8.47
N LEU A 132 -1.69 12.03 -7.46
CA LEU A 132 -3.10 12.46 -7.48
C LEU A 132 -3.37 13.37 -8.69
N ARG A 133 -2.54 14.40 -8.87
CA ARG A 133 -2.68 15.35 -9.99
C ARG A 133 -2.55 14.66 -11.35
N LEU A 134 -1.56 13.78 -11.51
CA LEU A 134 -1.32 13.07 -12.77
C LEU A 134 -2.45 12.07 -13.10
N ALA A 135 -3.13 11.55 -12.09
CA ALA A 135 -4.31 10.69 -12.26
C ALA A 135 -5.61 11.48 -12.53
N GLY A 136 -5.56 12.82 -12.56
CA GLY A 136 -6.74 13.67 -12.69
C GLY A 136 -7.62 13.72 -11.43
N ALA A 137 -7.11 13.25 -10.29
CA ALA A 137 -7.78 13.32 -9.00
C ALA A 137 -7.68 14.74 -8.42
N ASN A 138 -8.66 15.13 -7.59
CA ASN A 138 -8.59 16.41 -6.90
C ASN A 138 -7.48 16.37 -5.81
N PRO A 139 -6.42 17.19 -5.91
CA PRO A 139 -5.36 17.24 -4.90
C PRO A 139 -5.83 17.79 -3.55
N ASP A 140 -6.97 18.49 -3.51
CA ASP A 140 -7.58 18.98 -2.27
C ASP A 140 -7.99 17.85 -1.31
N LEU A 141 -8.03 16.60 -1.76
CA LEU A 141 -8.23 15.44 -0.88
C LEU A 141 -7.22 15.39 0.27
N MET A 142 -6.00 15.90 0.08
CA MET A 142 -5.00 15.97 1.15
C MET A 142 -5.30 17.09 2.17
N LYS A 143 -6.02 18.13 1.78
CA LYS A 143 -6.39 19.25 2.67
C LYS A 143 -7.41 18.84 3.74
N GLY A 144 -8.26 17.85 3.43
CA GLY A 144 -9.27 17.35 4.37
C GLY A 144 -8.69 16.88 5.71
N PHE A 145 -7.44 16.42 5.73
CA PHE A 145 -6.76 16.07 6.97
C PHE A 145 -6.41 17.29 7.84
N LEU A 146 -6.02 18.40 7.22
CA LEU A 146 -5.70 19.64 7.94
C LEU A 146 -6.97 20.33 8.48
N GLU A 147 -8.10 20.15 7.80
CA GLU A 147 -9.40 20.64 8.24
C GLU A 147 -10.00 19.81 9.38
N SER A 148 -9.65 18.53 9.46
CA SER A 148 -10.11 17.62 10.52
C SER A 148 -9.02 16.60 10.88
N PRO A 149 -8.01 17.01 11.67
CA PRO A 149 -6.95 16.10 12.11
C PRO A 149 -7.49 14.98 12.99
N GLN A 150 -6.72 13.89 13.12
CA GLN A 150 -7.04 12.81 14.07
C GLN A 150 -7.03 13.32 15.51
N GLN A 151 -7.86 12.70 16.37
CA GLN A 151 -7.93 13.03 17.80
C GLN A 151 -6.55 12.93 18.45
N GLY A 152 -6.14 14.00 19.15
CA GLY A 152 -4.87 14.11 19.84
C GLY A 152 -3.76 14.81 19.02
N LEU A 153 -4.00 15.10 17.74
CA LEU A 153 -3.05 15.80 16.86
C LEU A 153 -3.50 17.21 16.45
N GLU A 154 -4.66 17.68 16.94
CA GLU A 154 -5.26 18.95 16.52
C GLU A 154 -4.31 20.13 16.74
N SER A 155 -3.68 20.21 17.92
CA SER A 155 -2.71 21.26 18.23
C SER A 155 -1.46 21.19 17.36
N ALA A 156 -1.03 19.99 16.95
CA ALA A 156 0.15 19.83 16.10
C ALA A 156 -0.06 20.44 14.70
N TYR A 157 -1.30 20.44 14.22
CA TYR A 157 -1.67 20.94 12.88
C TYR A 157 -2.20 22.38 12.86
N GLU A 158 -2.25 23.06 14.01
CA GLU A 158 -2.76 24.42 14.08
C GLU A 158 -1.96 25.39 13.20
N GLY A 159 -2.64 26.01 12.23
CA GLY A 159 -2.03 26.94 11.28
C GLY A 159 -1.03 26.33 10.30
N VAL A 160 -0.99 24.99 10.18
CA VAL A 160 -0.18 24.29 9.19
C VAL A 160 -0.86 24.34 7.82
N THR A 161 -0.10 24.64 6.78
CA THR A 161 -0.60 24.75 5.41
C THR A 161 0.01 23.70 4.49
N LEU A 162 -0.79 23.23 3.52
CA LEU A 162 -0.31 22.40 2.41
C LEU A 162 0.10 23.31 1.24
N GLY A 163 1.37 23.24 0.86
CA GLY A 163 1.93 23.97 -0.28
C GLY A 163 1.41 23.48 -1.63
N PRO A 164 1.58 24.27 -2.71
CA PRO A 164 1.10 23.95 -4.05
C PRO A 164 1.80 22.73 -4.68
N ASP A 165 2.92 22.28 -4.12
CA ASP A 165 3.64 21.08 -4.51
C ASP A 165 3.24 19.84 -3.69
N GLY A 166 2.39 20.01 -2.66
CA GLY A 166 1.95 18.94 -1.78
C GLY A 166 2.80 18.74 -0.54
N ARG A 167 3.72 19.67 -0.25
CA ARG A 167 4.53 19.66 0.98
C ARG A 167 3.83 20.37 2.12
N VAL A 168 4.12 19.96 3.34
CA VAL A 168 3.59 20.56 4.58
C VAL A 168 4.65 21.39 5.29
N ASP A 169 4.21 22.40 6.03
CA ASP A 169 5.08 23.22 6.86
C ASP A 169 5.52 22.45 8.11
N VAL A 170 6.63 21.72 7.98
CA VAL A 170 7.21 20.89 9.05
C VAL A 170 7.69 21.75 10.22
N GLU A 171 8.23 22.94 9.96
CA GLU A 171 8.72 23.81 11.03
C GLU A 171 7.56 24.33 11.88
N ARG A 172 6.40 24.62 11.27
CA ARG A 172 5.19 24.94 12.01
C ARG A 172 4.72 23.77 12.89
N ILE A 173 4.70 22.54 12.35
CA ILE A 173 4.37 21.34 13.14
C ILE A 173 5.33 21.22 14.33
N ARG A 174 6.64 21.36 14.08
CA ARG A 174 7.67 21.26 15.11
C ARG A 174 7.49 22.30 16.21
N GLN A 175 7.19 23.55 15.84
CA GLN A 175 6.89 24.63 16.79
C GLN A 175 5.69 24.28 17.67
N ASN A 176 4.62 23.73 17.08
CA ASN A 176 3.40 23.37 17.78
C ASN A 176 3.60 22.24 18.82
N VAL A 177 4.54 21.33 18.57
CA VAL A 177 4.83 20.19 19.47
C VAL A 177 6.06 20.39 20.36
N SER A 178 6.67 21.58 20.33
CA SER A 178 7.98 21.87 20.96
C SER A 178 7.98 21.95 22.49
N SER A 179 6.83 21.76 23.15
CA SER A 179 6.66 22.00 24.59
C SER A 179 7.42 21.05 25.53
N GLY A 180 8.11 20.01 25.05
CA GLY A 180 8.81 19.03 25.89
C GLY A 180 10.27 18.73 25.51
N GLY A 181 10.96 19.67 24.85
CA GLY A 181 12.39 19.55 24.50
C GLY A 181 12.64 18.91 23.13
N GLU A 182 13.84 19.12 22.58
CA GLU A 182 14.16 18.85 21.16
C GLU A 182 13.90 17.40 20.72
N ALA A 183 14.26 16.41 21.55
CA ALA A 183 14.08 15.00 21.21
C ALA A 183 12.59 14.61 21.18
N LEU A 184 11.79 15.12 22.11
CA LEU A 184 10.35 14.87 22.15
C LEU A 184 9.65 15.61 21.01
N ALA A 185 10.02 16.88 20.77
CA ALA A 185 9.50 17.67 19.67
C ALA A 185 9.72 16.98 18.32
N ARG A 186 10.93 16.43 18.11
CA ARG A 186 11.25 15.66 16.91
C ARG A 186 10.45 14.38 16.79
N ALA A 187 10.30 13.60 17.86
CA ALA A 187 9.49 12.38 17.86
C ALA A 187 8.02 12.69 17.52
N MET A 188 7.43 13.70 18.16
CA MET A 188 6.06 14.12 17.91
C MET A 188 5.88 14.70 16.51
N THR A 189 6.89 15.39 15.96
CA THR A 189 6.86 15.87 14.58
C THR A 189 6.83 14.72 13.59
N LEU A 190 7.63 13.67 13.81
CA LEU A 190 7.63 12.48 12.96
C LEU A 190 6.31 11.70 13.08
N GLU A 191 5.76 11.57 14.28
CA GLU A 191 4.45 10.94 14.52
C GLU A 191 3.33 11.70 13.79
N ALA A 192 3.33 13.03 13.86
CA ALA A 192 2.39 13.85 13.11
C ALA A 192 2.53 13.58 11.61
N LEU A 193 3.75 13.71 11.06
CA LEU A 193 4.01 13.50 9.63
C LEU A 193 3.61 12.10 9.14
N ASP A 194 3.86 11.06 9.96
CA ASP A 194 3.43 9.69 9.68
C ASP A 194 1.90 9.58 9.56
N ALA A 195 1.17 10.19 10.49
CA ALA A 195 -0.29 10.21 10.45
C ALA A 195 -0.84 10.89 9.19
N PHE A 196 -0.22 12.00 8.75
CA PHE A 196 -0.61 12.67 7.51
C PHE A 196 -0.31 11.78 6.29
N VAL A 197 0.90 11.22 6.18
CA VAL A 197 1.22 10.33 5.06
C VAL A 197 0.27 9.13 5.01
N SER A 198 -0.03 8.52 6.14
CA SER A 198 -1.02 7.45 6.25
C SER A 198 -2.38 7.85 5.70
N TYR A 199 -2.89 9.02 6.09
CA TYR A 199 -4.15 9.55 5.55
C TYR A 199 -4.06 9.81 4.04
N ALA A 200 -3.00 10.47 3.59
CA ALA A 200 -2.83 10.83 2.18
C ALA A 200 -2.77 9.59 1.28
N LEU A 201 -2.07 8.54 1.71
CA LEU A 201 -2.02 7.24 1.03
C LEU A 201 -3.39 6.55 1.00
N PHE A 202 -4.12 6.57 2.12
CA PHE A 202 -5.48 6.02 2.17
C PHE A 202 -6.41 6.73 1.19
N SER A 203 -6.40 8.07 1.20
CA SER A 203 -7.17 8.90 0.27
C SER A 203 -6.76 8.65 -1.18
N ALA A 204 -5.46 8.52 -1.45
CA ALA A 204 -4.94 8.25 -2.78
C ALA A 204 -5.29 6.85 -3.30
N ARG A 205 -5.32 5.82 -2.44
CA ARG A 205 -5.71 4.46 -2.83
C ARG A 205 -7.12 4.38 -3.43
N ASN A 206 -8.03 5.26 -3.00
CA ASN A 206 -9.41 5.28 -3.50
C ASN A 206 -9.53 5.88 -4.91
N VAL A 207 -8.47 6.52 -5.43
CA VAL A 207 -8.52 7.26 -6.69
C VAL A 207 -7.39 6.89 -7.66
N LEU A 208 -6.26 6.39 -7.16
CA LEU A 208 -5.11 6.00 -7.96
C LEU A 208 -5.21 4.56 -8.49
N PRO A 209 -4.62 4.26 -9.66
CA PRO A 209 -4.40 2.89 -10.10
C PRO A 209 -3.55 2.10 -9.10
N GLY A 210 -3.87 0.81 -8.92
CA GLY A 210 -3.25 -0.06 -7.91
C GLY A 210 -1.72 -0.05 -7.93
N GLU A 211 -1.10 -0.18 -9.10
CA GLU A 211 0.36 -0.14 -9.28
C GLU A 211 1.03 1.16 -8.79
N MET A 212 0.33 2.29 -8.88
CA MET A 212 0.86 3.58 -8.43
C MET A 212 0.69 3.73 -6.92
N SER A 213 -0.44 3.26 -6.37
CA SER A 213 -0.68 3.18 -4.93
C SER A 213 0.34 2.25 -4.25
N GLU A 214 0.56 1.04 -4.77
CA GLU A 214 1.50 0.06 -4.20
C GLU A 214 2.96 0.56 -4.20
N ARG A 215 3.35 1.36 -5.19
CA ARG A 215 4.67 2.02 -5.18
C ARG A 215 4.80 3.05 -4.06
N LEU A 216 3.76 3.86 -3.84
CA LEU A 216 3.76 4.85 -2.76
C LEU A 216 3.74 4.18 -1.38
N TYR A 217 2.99 3.09 -1.20
CA TYR A 217 2.98 2.31 0.03
C TYR A 217 4.31 1.58 0.30
N ARG A 218 5.01 1.10 -0.74
CA ARG A 218 6.37 0.56 -0.58
C ARG A 218 7.36 1.62 -0.08
N GLY A 219 7.35 2.81 -0.68
CA GLY A 219 8.19 3.91 -0.24
C GLY A 219 7.90 4.35 1.20
N TYR A 220 6.63 4.30 1.62
CA TYR A 220 6.24 4.54 3.01
C TYR A 220 6.79 3.48 3.97
N ARG A 221 6.69 2.19 3.62
CA ARG A 221 7.21 1.10 4.46
C ARG A 221 8.73 1.17 4.65
N GLU A 222 9.48 1.41 3.57
CA GLU A 222 10.94 1.59 3.62
C GLU A 222 11.34 2.73 4.55
N LEU A 223 10.51 3.78 4.61
CA LEU A 223 10.74 4.93 5.46
C LEU A 223 10.46 4.64 6.94
N GLN A 224 9.42 3.86 7.25
CA GLN A 224 9.14 3.40 8.62
C GLN A 224 10.20 2.42 9.13
N GLU A 225 10.66 1.50 8.27
CA GLU A 225 11.72 0.55 8.59
C GLU A 225 13.07 1.24 8.83
N GLY A 226 13.35 2.35 8.15
CA GLY A 226 14.55 3.16 8.37
C GLY A 226 14.52 4.06 9.62
N LEU A 227 13.42 4.10 10.35
CA LEU A 227 13.23 4.86 11.60
C LEU A 227 13.26 3.99 12.86
N SER A 228 13.15 2.65 12.71
CA SER A 228 13.25 1.65 13.79
C SER A 228 14.69 1.24 14.06
#